data_AF-A1XER9-F1
#
_entry.id   AF-A1XER9-F1
#
_cell.length_a   1.000
_cell.length_b   1.000
_cell.length_c   1.000
_cell.angle_alpha   90.00
_cell.angle_beta   90.00
_cell.angle_gamma   90.00
#
_symmetry.space_group_name_H-M   'P 1'
#
loop_
_entity.id
_entity.type
_entity.pdbx_description
1 polymer ?
#
loop_
_entity_poly.entity_id
_entity_poly.type
_entity_poly.pdbx_seq_one_letter_code
_entity_poly.pdbx_strand_id
1 'polypeptide(L)'
;HQWYWSYEYNDFMSINFDSFMIDSLSMDNFRLLDVDNRLILPIQCQIRLLISSLDVIHSFAMPSLGVKVDALPGRINQIMVNINRSGLFFGQCSEICG
;
A
#
# COMPACT_ATOMS: atom_id res chain seq x y z
N HIS A 1 -7.81 -1.54 -6.04
CA HIS A 1 -8.59 -1.31 -7.26
C HIS A 1 -7.83 -1.89 -8.44
N GLN A 2 -8.43 -2.01 -9.62
CA GLN A 2 -7.79 -2.50 -10.82
C GLN A 2 -6.66 -1.53 -11.20
N TRP A 3 -5.43 -2.00 -10.93
CA TRP A 3 -4.14 -1.35 -11.16
C TRP A 3 -3.82 -0.06 -10.38
N TYR A 4 -4.41 0.14 -9.20
CA TYR A 4 -3.95 1.15 -8.25
C TYR A 4 -4.40 0.86 -6.81
N TRP A 5 -3.76 1.54 -5.84
CA TRP A 5 -4.13 1.48 -4.44
C TRP A 5 -4.76 2.80 -4.00
N SER A 6 -5.77 2.73 -3.15
CA SER A 6 -6.34 3.86 -2.43
C SER A 6 -6.07 3.69 -0.94
N TYR A 7 -5.76 4.78 -0.25
CA TYR A 7 -5.45 4.76 1.18
C TYR A 7 -6.36 5.74 1.92
N GLU A 8 -6.85 5.31 3.08
CA GLU A 8 -7.76 6.09 3.93
C GLU A 8 -7.24 6.19 5.36
N TYR A 9 -7.12 7.41 5.89
CA TYR A 9 -6.80 7.71 7.28
C TYR A 9 -8.04 8.25 8.00
N ASN A 10 -8.96 7.34 8.33
CA ASN A 10 -10.25 7.70 8.91
C ASN A 10 -10.15 8.20 10.36
N ASP A 11 -9.12 7.81 11.12
CA ASP A 11 -9.01 8.11 12.55
C ASP A 11 -8.64 9.57 12.89
N PHE A 12 -8.03 10.32 11.96
CA PHE A 12 -7.45 11.64 12.28
C PHE A 12 -8.07 12.80 11.51
N MET A 13 -8.18 12.69 10.18
CA MET A 13 -8.57 13.81 9.31
C MET A 13 -9.42 13.37 8.12
N SER A 14 -9.92 12.12 8.10
CA SER A 14 -10.65 11.55 6.94
C SER A 14 -9.92 11.81 5.62
N ILE A 15 -8.60 11.60 5.62
CA ILE A 15 -7.76 11.82 4.44
C ILE A 15 -7.82 10.57 3.58
N ASN A 16 -8.28 10.74 2.34
CA ASN A 16 -8.34 9.67 1.35
C ASN A 16 -7.60 10.12 0.09
N PHE A 17 -6.77 9.26 -0.48
CA PHE A 17 -6.05 9.54 -1.72
C PHE A 17 -5.74 8.27 -2.50
N ASP A 18 -5.59 8.42 -3.80
CA ASP A 18 -5.20 7.34 -4.71
C ASP A 18 -3.69 7.38 -4.97
N SER A 19 -3.11 6.21 -5.18
CA SER A 19 -1.68 5.98 -5.43
C SER A 19 -1.51 5.19 -6.72
N PHE A 20 -1.02 5.89 -7.75
CA PHE A 20 -0.76 5.37 -9.08
C PHE A 20 0.75 5.22 -9.31
N MET A 21 1.11 4.19 -10.06
CA MET A 21 2.49 4.01 -10.53
C MET A 21 2.89 5.14 -11.48
N ILE A 22 4.07 5.72 -11.25
CA ILE A 22 4.62 6.76 -12.12
C ILE A 22 5.28 6.10 -13.34
N ASP A 23 4.91 6.56 -14.54
CA ASP A 23 5.48 6.10 -15.82
C ASP A 23 6.68 6.96 -16.30
N SER A 24 7.15 7.91 -15.48
CA SER A 24 8.21 8.84 -15.88
C SER A 24 9.61 8.22 -15.83
N LEU A 25 10.34 8.35 -16.93
CA LEU A 25 11.77 8.03 -17.07
C LEU A 25 12.68 9.14 -16.49
N SER A 26 12.27 9.79 -15.40
CA SER A 26 13.14 10.72 -14.69
C SER A 26 14.25 9.93 -13.99
N MET A 27 15.50 10.41 -14.08
CA MET A 27 16.68 9.68 -13.58
C MET A 27 16.61 9.29 -12.09
N ASP A 28 15.77 9.98 -11.30
CA ASP A 28 15.69 9.80 -9.86
C ASP A 28 14.65 8.75 -9.41
N ASN A 29 13.84 8.20 -10.34
CA ASN A 29 12.75 7.29 -10.00
C ASN A 29 13.11 5.83 -10.30
N PHE A 30 12.65 4.92 -9.43
CA PHE A 30 12.69 3.49 -9.66
C PHE A 30 11.56 3.07 -10.60
N ARG A 31 11.94 2.58 -11.78
CA ARG A 31 11.03 2.05 -12.80
C ARG A 31 10.12 0.95 -12.21
N LEU A 32 8.80 1.09 -12.41
CA LEU A 32 7.75 0.18 -11.91
C LEU A 32 7.61 0.05 -10.38
N LEU A 33 8.23 0.94 -9.60
CA LEU A 33 8.16 0.92 -8.14
C LEU A 33 7.70 2.24 -7.55
N ASP A 34 8.10 3.38 -8.15
CA ASP A 34 7.66 4.67 -7.66
C ASP A 34 6.19 4.96 -7.99
N VAL A 35 5.56 5.65 -7.06
CA VAL A 35 4.15 6.07 -7.09
C VAL A 35 4.05 7.57 -6.88
N ASP A 36 2.97 8.17 -7.38
CA ASP A 36 2.69 9.61 -7.27
C ASP A 36 2.47 10.04 -5.82
N ASN A 37 1.62 9.32 -5.09
CA ASN A 37 1.28 9.56 -3.70
C ASN A 37 1.72 8.37 -2.85
N ARG A 38 2.65 8.63 -1.92
CA ARG A 38 3.20 7.60 -1.02
C ARG A 38 2.35 7.46 0.24
N LEU A 39 2.17 6.22 0.71
CA LEU A 39 1.59 5.95 2.03
C LEU A 39 2.59 6.36 3.14
N ILE A 40 2.32 7.47 3.82
CA ILE A 40 3.15 7.99 4.92
C ILE A 40 2.67 7.43 6.26
N LEU A 41 3.52 6.66 6.93
CA LEU A 41 3.22 6.02 8.21
C LEU A 41 4.20 6.48 9.31
N PRO A 42 3.75 6.62 10.57
CA PRO A 42 4.63 6.94 11.69
C PRO A 42 5.55 5.75 12.04
N ILE A 43 6.78 6.05 12.48
CA ILE A 43 7.71 5.03 13.00
C ILE A 43 7.47 4.77 14.49
N GLN A 44 7.93 3.63 14.99
CA GLN A 44 7.87 3.22 16.39
C GLN A 44 6.46 3.21 17.01
N CYS A 45 5.45 3.05 16.15
CA CYS A 45 4.05 2.94 16.54
C CYS A 45 3.47 1.66 15.95
N GLN A 46 2.56 1.02 16.71
CA GLN A 46 1.85 -0.15 16.23
C GLN A 46 0.68 0.30 15.35
N ILE A 47 0.79 0.03 14.05
CA ILE A 47 -0.17 0.45 13.02
C ILE A 47 -1.06 -0.74 12.68
N ARG A 48 -2.37 -0.51 12.64
CA ARG A 48 -3.33 -1.47 12.10
C ARG A 48 -3.61 -1.12 10.64
N LEU A 49 -3.33 -2.05 9.73
CA LEU A 49 -3.75 -1.95 8.34
C LEU A 49 -5.02 -2.79 8.14
N LEU A 50 -6.02 -2.19 7.51
CA LEU A 50 -7.24 -2.85 7.05
C LEU A 50 -7.21 -2.88 5.53
N ILE A 51 -7.25 -4.07 4.95
CA ILE A 51 -6.96 -4.30 3.53
C ILE A 51 -8.16 -5.02 2.93
N SER A 52 -8.71 -4.46 1.85
CA SER A 52 -9.86 -4.98 1.12
C SER A 52 -9.73 -4.61 -0.34
N SER A 53 -10.53 -5.24 -1.21
CA SER A 53 -10.66 -4.84 -2.60
C SER A 53 -12.10 -4.40 -2.93
N LEU A 54 -12.24 -3.59 -3.98
CA LEU A 54 -13.52 -3.14 -4.53
C LEU A 54 -13.87 -3.80 -5.88
N ASP A 55 -12.93 -4.54 -6.48
CA ASP A 55 -13.11 -5.17 -7.79
C ASP A 55 -12.73 -6.66 -7.78
N VAL A 56 -11.47 -6.98 -8.10
CA VAL A 56 -10.92 -8.34 -8.15
C VAL A 56 -9.99 -8.59 -6.96
N ILE A 57 -9.42 -9.78 -6.88
CA ILE A 57 -8.45 -10.07 -5.82
C ILE A 57 -7.14 -9.34 -6.14
N HIS A 58 -6.58 -8.69 -5.12
CA HIS A 58 -5.22 -8.15 -5.12
C HIS A 58 -4.47 -8.71 -3.91
N SER A 59 -3.18 -8.43 -3.77
CA SER A 59 -2.44 -8.73 -2.54
C SER A 59 -1.50 -7.60 -2.19
N PHE A 60 -1.72 -6.99 -1.03
CA PHE A 60 -0.88 -5.92 -0.50
C PHE A 60 0.37 -6.54 0.11
N ALA A 61 1.52 -6.33 -0.54
CA ALA A 61 2.79 -6.88 -0.09
C ALA A 61 3.84 -5.79 0.08
N MET A 62 4.55 -5.86 1.21
CA MET A 62 5.69 -5.02 1.55
C MET A 62 6.79 -5.92 2.16
N PRO A 63 7.65 -6.52 1.31
CA PRO A 63 8.59 -7.57 1.73
C PRO A 63 9.53 -7.15 2.87
N SER A 64 10.02 -5.92 2.86
CA SER A 64 10.90 -5.37 3.90
C SER A 64 10.24 -5.24 5.27
N LEU A 65 8.91 -5.18 5.31
CA LEU A 65 8.12 -5.19 6.55
C LEU A 65 7.59 -6.60 6.88
N GLY A 66 7.87 -7.61 6.05
CA GLY A 66 7.34 -8.96 6.21
C GLY A 66 5.82 -9.04 6.02
N VAL A 67 5.22 -8.08 5.32
CA VAL A 67 3.77 -8.00 5.10
C VAL A 67 3.41 -8.59 3.76
N LYS A 68 2.48 -9.54 3.74
CA LYS A 68 1.72 -9.95 2.55
C LYS A 68 0.31 -10.30 3.00
N VAL A 69 -0.69 -9.58 2.49
CA VAL A 69 -2.09 -9.77 2.86
C VAL A 69 -2.97 -9.60 1.63
N ASP A 70 -3.81 -10.59 1.38
CA ASP A 70 -4.72 -10.56 0.24
C ASP A 70 -5.85 -9.55 0.47
N ALA A 71 -6.16 -8.78 -0.56
CA ALA A 71 -7.26 -7.85 -0.62
C ALA A 71 -8.41 -8.53 -1.38
N LEU A 72 -9.45 -8.92 -0.65
CA LEU A 72 -10.56 -9.71 -1.18
C LEU A 72 -11.82 -8.84 -1.27
N PRO A 73 -12.56 -8.85 -2.40
CA PRO A 73 -13.84 -8.16 -2.48
C PRO A 73 -14.82 -8.67 -1.41
N GLY A 74 -15.44 -7.76 -0.67
CA GLY A 74 -16.40 -8.09 0.39
C GLY A 74 -15.79 -8.63 1.70
N ARG A 75 -14.46 -8.62 1.85
CA ARG A 75 -13.78 -9.01 3.10
C ARG A 75 -12.66 -8.04 3.47
N ILE A 76 -12.70 -7.57 4.72
CA ILE A 76 -11.64 -6.74 5.30
C ILE A 76 -10.67 -7.64 6.07
N ASN A 77 -9.44 -7.74 5.59
CA ASN A 77 -8.34 -8.40 6.30
C ASN A 77 -7.57 -7.39 7.15
N GLN A 78 -7.13 -7.80 8.33
CA GLN A 78 -6.39 -6.96 9.27
C GLN A 78 -4.98 -7.49 9.49
N ILE A 79 -3.99 -6.59 9.52
CA ILE A 79 -2.62 -6.89 9.99
C ILE A 79 -2.11 -5.75 10.88
N MET A 80 -1.27 -6.09 11.86
CA MET A 80 -0.55 -5.12 12.67
C MET A 80 0.90 -5.03 12.18
N VAL A 81 1.39 -3.81 11.98
CA VAL A 81 2.76 -3.53 11.52
C VAL A 81 3.43 -2.58 12.50
N ASN A 82 4.71 -2.80 12.78
CA ASN A 82 5.54 -1.87 13.55
C ASN A 82 6.81 -1.55 12.76
N ILE A 83 7.06 -0.26 12.51
CA ILE A 83 8.17 0.21 11.67
C ILE A 83 9.26 0.78 12.58
N ASN A 84 10.39 0.08 12.69
CA ASN A 84 11.46 0.45 13.63
C ASN A 84 12.47 1.47 13.06
N ARG A 85 12.44 1.76 11.76
CA ARG A 85 13.39 2.67 11.09
C ARG A 85 12.66 3.54 10.07
N SER A 86 13.08 4.78 9.93
CA SER A 86 12.63 5.64 8.84
C SER A 86 13.26 5.19 7.51
N GLY A 87 12.55 5.47 6.43
CA GLY A 87 13.00 5.17 5.07
C GLY A 87 11.84 4.97 4.11
N LEU A 88 12.20 4.68 2.86
CA LEU A 88 11.25 4.25 1.84
C LEU A 88 11.22 2.72 1.81
N PHE A 89 10.01 2.18 1.83
CA PHE A 89 9.76 0.75 1.69
C PHE A 89 8.92 0.56 0.44
N PHE A 90 9.34 -0.39 -0.41
CA PHE A 90 8.69 -0.65 -1.69
C PHE A 90 8.04 -2.02 -1.69
N GLY A 91 6.91 -2.10 -2.38
CA GLY A 91 6.07 -3.28 -2.48
C GLY A 91 5.35 -3.32 -3.82
N GLN A 92 4.87 -4.49 -4.20
CA GLN A 92 4.11 -4.70 -5.44
C GLN A 92 2.88 -5.57 -5.14
N CYS A 93 1.84 -5.44 -5.98
CA CYS A 93 0.71 -6.36 -5.93
C CYS A 93 1.22 -7.79 -6.14
N SER A 94 0.89 -8.69 -5.21
CA SER A 94 1.41 -10.07 -5.19
C SER A 94 0.34 -11.12 -5.51
N GLU A 95 -0.70 -10.73 -6.24
CA GLU A 95 -1.76 -11.60 -6.76
C GLU A 95 -2.13 -11.15 -8.17
N ILE A 96 -2.55 -12.10 -9.03
CA ILE A 96 -2.95 -11.79 -10.40
C ILE A 96 -4.29 -11.01 -10.37
N CYS A 97 -4.29 -9.81 -10.96
CA CYS A 97 -5.42 -8.87 -10.86
C CYS A 97 -5.89 -8.30 -12.21
N GLY A 98 -5.55 -8.97 -13.31
CA GLY A 98 -5.84 -8.55 -14.68
C GLY A 98 -4.59 -8.15 -15.44
#